data_AF-A0A8T7HQ89-F1
#
_entry.id   AF-A0A8T7HQ89-F1
#
_cell.length_a   1.000
_cell.length_b   1.000
_cell.length_c   1.000
_cell.angle_alpha   90.00
_cell.angle_beta   90.00
_cell.angle_gamma   90.00
#
_symmetry.space_group_name_H-M   'P 1'
#
loop_
_entity.id
_entity.type
_entity.pdbx_description
1 polymer ?
#
loop_
_entity_poly.entity_id
_entity_poly.type
_entity_poly.pdbx_seq_one_letter_code
_entity_poly.pdbx_strand_id
1 'polypeptide(L)'
;MTELSITITHEDTKIDFKGNPEDVLHSINEFLLKSIPSLELAQKITINYSLEDILSKFHNLIKLTSEGPRIWINSKKMSDRERICLQLLANYVGFLAGKTNSFTSISDICDLTDLNPKSVSSRLSELQKLCYVDKKNIDKKIMFKITTQGINWLENILIDRR
;
A
#
# COMPACT_ATOMS: atom_id res chain seq x y z
N MET A 1 -49.39 -11.14 1.46
CA MET A 1 -48.18 -10.65 2.15
C MET A 1 -47.45 -9.71 1.21
N THR A 2 -47.40 -8.43 1.54
CA THR A 2 -46.62 -7.43 0.81
C THR A 2 -45.18 -7.49 1.29
N GLU A 3 -44.32 -8.09 0.49
CA GLU A 3 -42.88 -8.18 0.72
C GLU A 3 -42.20 -7.06 -0.07
N LEU A 4 -41.35 -6.29 0.60
CA LEU A 4 -40.55 -5.22 0.02
C LEU A 4 -39.08 -5.66 0.05
N SER A 5 -38.38 -5.47 -1.07
CA SER A 5 -36.94 -5.73 -1.18
C SER A 5 -36.26 -4.48 -1.71
N ILE A 6 -35.20 -4.03 -1.04
CA ILE A 6 -34.41 -2.85 -1.40
C ILE A 6 -32.93 -3.19 -1.32
N THR A 7 -32.18 -2.83 -2.35
CA THR A 7 -30.72 -2.94 -2.40
C THR A 7 -30.13 -1.55 -2.32
N ILE A 8 -29.24 -1.32 -1.36
CA ILE A 8 -28.45 -0.09 -1.25
C ILE A 8 -27.01 -0.41 -1.62
N THR A 9 -26.43 0.40 -2.51
CA THR A 9 -25.02 0.33 -2.88
C THR A 9 -24.36 1.67 -2.58
N HIS A 10 -23.32 1.66 -1.74
CA HIS A 10 -22.53 2.83 -1.37
C HIS A 10 -21.06 2.43 -1.34
N GLU A 11 -20.28 2.98 -2.27
CA GLU A 11 -18.88 2.62 -2.51
C GLU A 11 -18.68 1.09 -2.60
N ASP A 12 -17.90 0.50 -1.70
CA ASP A 12 -17.61 -0.94 -1.67
C ASP A 12 -18.67 -1.77 -0.93
N THR A 13 -19.72 -1.13 -0.38
CA THR A 13 -20.75 -1.79 0.41
C THR A 13 -22.03 -1.98 -0.39
N LYS A 14 -22.48 -3.24 -0.49
CA LYS A 14 -23.79 -3.60 -1.05
C LYS A 14 -24.60 -4.37 0.00
N ILE A 15 -25.79 -3.88 0.32
CA ILE A 15 -26.67 -4.48 1.32
C ILE A 15 -28.07 -4.61 0.75
N ASP A 16 -28.66 -5.78 0.99
CA ASP A 16 -30.03 -6.10 0.61
C ASP A 16 -30.91 -6.17 1.87
N PHE A 17 -31.97 -5.36 1.89
CA PHE A 17 -33.04 -5.40 2.88
C PHE A 17 -34.25 -6.08 2.27
N LYS A 18 -34.83 -7.04 2.98
CA LYS A 18 -36.00 -7.78 2.52
C LYS A 18 -36.93 -8.10 3.69
N GLY A 19 -38.22 -7.76 3.57
CA GLY A 19 -39.18 -7.97 4.66
C GLY A 19 -40.50 -7.25 4.43
N ASN A 20 -41.25 -7.01 5.50
CA ASN A 20 -42.43 -6.15 5.42
C ASN A 20 -42.00 -4.67 5.23
N PRO A 21 -42.86 -3.79 4.70
CA PRO A 21 -42.48 -2.42 4.40
C PRO A 21 -42.01 -1.59 5.60
N GLU A 22 -42.61 -1.80 6.79
CA GLU A 22 -42.28 -1.04 8.01
C GLU A 22 -40.89 -1.40 8.54
N ASP A 23 -40.58 -2.70 8.61
CA ASP A 23 -39.29 -3.22 9.06
C ASP A 23 -38.16 -2.84 8.09
N VAL A 24 -38.45 -2.89 6.78
CA VAL A 24 -37.49 -2.46 5.75
C VAL A 24 -37.23 -0.96 5.87
N LEU A 25 -38.25 -0.13 6.06
CA LEU A 25 -38.08 1.31 6.25
C LEU A 25 -37.27 1.63 7.52
N HIS A 26 -37.54 0.95 8.63
CA HIS A 26 -36.80 1.12 9.88
C HIS A 26 -35.32 0.75 9.70
N SER A 27 -35.05 -0.39 9.07
CA SER A 27 -33.70 -0.89 8.82
C SER A 27 -32.90 0.03 7.89
N ILE A 28 -33.54 0.60 6.87
CA ILE A 28 -32.92 1.58 5.98
C ILE A 28 -32.57 2.87 6.73
N ASN A 29 -33.50 3.40 7.54
CA ASN A 29 -33.24 4.61 8.32
C ASN A 29 -32.08 4.40 9.30
N GLU A 30 -32.04 3.27 10.00
CA GLU A 30 -30.92 2.93 10.89
C GLU A 30 -29.60 2.83 10.12
N PHE A 31 -29.60 2.16 8.96
CA PHE A 31 -28.41 2.04 8.11
C PHE A 31 -27.89 3.40 7.62
N LEU A 32 -28.79 4.26 7.11
CA LEU A 32 -28.42 5.58 6.60
C LEU A 32 -27.96 6.54 7.71
N LEU A 33 -28.61 6.51 8.88
CA LEU A 33 -28.33 7.45 9.96
C LEU A 33 -27.14 7.04 10.85
N LYS A 34 -26.84 5.73 10.97
CA LYS A 34 -25.77 5.25 11.87
C LYS A 34 -24.64 4.57 11.13
N SER A 35 -24.94 3.66 10.21
CA SER A 35 -23.91 2.85 9.55
C SER A 35 -23.11 3.66 8.55
N ILE A 36 -23.75 4.47 7.68
CA ILE A 36 -23.02 5.29 6.69
C ILE A 36 -22.05 6.28 7.35
N PRO A 37 -22.45 7.13 8.32
CA PRO A 37 -21.50 8.04 8.97
C PRO A 37 -20.35 7.32 9.66
N SER A 38 -20.62 6.15 10.25
CA SER A 38 -19.58 5.32 10.87
C SER A 38 -18.60 4.76 9.84
N LEU A 39 -19.09 4.34 8.67
CA LEU A 39 -18.27 3.89 7.54
C LEU A 39 -17.40 5.03 7.00
N GLU A 40 -17.97 6.22 6.78
CA GLU A 40 -17.22 7.40 6.33
C GLU A 40 -16.11 7.79 7.32
N LEU A 41 -16.38 7.73 8.63
CA LEU A 41 -15.36 7.98 9.65
C LEU A 41 -14.25 6.93 9.62
N ALA A 42 -14.58 5.65 9.43
CA ALA A 42 -13.60 4.58 9.28
C ALA A 42 -12.74 4.78 8.02
N GLN A 43 -13.33 5.25 6.92
CA GLN A 43 -12.60 5.56 5.69
C GLN A 43 -11.59 6.70 5.88
N LYS A 44 -11.92 7.75 6.64
CA LYS A 44 -11.00 8.87 6.91
C LYS A 44 -9.69 8.46 7.59
N ILE A 45 -9.69 7.36 8.33
CA ILE A 45 -8.51 6.82 9.02
C ILE A 45 -7.91 5.59 8.31
N THR A 46 -8.53 5.14 7.22
CA THR A 46 -8.07 4.02 6.42
C THR A 46 -7.13 4.55 5.34
N ILE A 47 -5.85 4.17 5.43
CA ILE A 47 -4.88 4.44 4.37
C ILE A 47 -4.62 3.12 3.65
N ASN A 48 -5.06 3.06 2.40
CA ASN A 48 -4.75 1.97 1.49
C ASN A 48 -4.11 2.55 0.24
N TYR A 49 -3.06 1.91 -0.26
CA TYR A 49 -2.40 2.29 -1.51
C TYR A 49 -2.74 1.24 -2.56
N SER A 50 -3.67 1.56 -3.46
CA SER A 50 -3.91 0.74 -4.64
C SER A 50 -2.71 0.78 -5.60
N LEU A 51 -2.67 -0.14 -6.55
CA LEU A 51 -1.64 -0.12 -7.59
C LEU A 51 -1.71 1.19 -8.39
N GLU A 52 -2.93 1.61 -8.72
CA GLU A 52 -3.24 2.85 -9.42
C GLU A 52 -2.73 4.07 -8.66
N ASP A 53 -2.97 4.14 -7.34
CA ASP A 53 -2.49 5.22 -6.47
C ASP A 53 -0.97 5.31 -6.50
N ILE A 54 -0.28 4.19 -6.33
CA ILE A 54 1.19 4.17 -6.33
C ILE A 54 1.72 4.59 -7.71
N LEU A 55 1.15 4.10 -8.79
CA LEU A 55 1.61 4.45 -10.14
C LEU A 55 1.39 5.93 -10.44
N SER A 56 0.24 6.51 -10.09
CA SER A 56 -0.02 7.94 -10.30
C SER A 56 1.04 8.82 -9.62
N LYS A 57 1.48 8.44 -8.42
CA LYS A 57 2.44 9.18 -7.59
C LYS A 57 3.91 8.93 -7.95
N PHE A 58 4.28 7.68 -8.28
CA PHE A 58 5.67 7.24 -8.39
C PHE A 58 6.09 6.80 -9.81
N HIS A 59 5.25 6.93 -10.84
CA HIS A 59 5.57 6.47 -12.22
C HIS A 59 6.87 7.02 -12.80
N ASN A 60 7.36 8.17 -12.33
CA ASN A 60 8.60 8.79 -12.77
C ASN A 60 9.83 8.36 -11.95
N LEU A 61 9.63 7.62 -10.86
CA LEU A 61 10.68 7.18 -9.93
C LEU A 61 10.90 5.67 -9.95
N ILE A 62 9.91 4.89 -10.38
CA ILE A 62 9.99 3.43 -10.50
C ILE A 62 9.45 2.97 -11.86
N LYS A 63 9.99 1.86 -12.36
CA LYS A 63 9.52 1.20 -13.59
C LYS A 63 9.48 -0.31 -13.40
N LEU A 64 8.56 -0.96 -14.12
CA LEU A 64 8.57 -2.40 -14.33
C LEU A 64 9.28 -2.66 -15.66
N THR A 65 10.50 -3.20 -15.61
CA THR A 65 11.29 -3.53 -16.81
C THR A 65 11.27 -5.03 -17.08
N SER A 66 11.86 -5.46 -18.20
CA SER A 66 12.07 -6.88 -18.52
C SER A 66 12.87 -7.62 -17.46
N GLU A 67 13.79 -6.91 -16.79
CA GLU A 67 14.67 -7.43 -15.75
C GLU A 67 14.05 -7.31 -14.34
N GLY A 68 12.81 -6.85 -14.24
CA GLY A 68 12.06 -6.70 -12.99
C GLY A 68 11.79 -5.25 -12.57
N PRO A 69 11.14 -5.04 -11.41
CA PRO A 69 10.86 -3.71 -10.87
C PRO A 69 12.14 -3.00 -10.42
N ARG A 70 12.35 -1.76 -10.86
CA ARG A 70 13.55 -0.97 -10.51
C ARG A 70 13.26 0.50 -10.30
N ILE A 71 14.12 1.13 -9.50
CA ILE A 71 14.22 2.59 -9.43
C ILE A 71 14.62 3.13 -10.83
N TRP A 72 14.00 4.23 -11.23
CA TRP A 72 14.18 4.85 -12.54
C TRP A 72 14.48 6.34 -12.40
N ILE A 73 15.68 6.67 -11.94
CA ILE A 73 16.09 8.05 -11.61
C ILE A 73 17.38 8.40 -12.36
N ASN A 74 17.39 9.54 -13.05
CA ASN A 74 18.54 10.01 -13.83
C ASN A 74 19.49 10.96 -13.07
N SER A 75 19.08 11.64 -11.98
CA SER A 75 19.94 12.66 -11.33
C SER A 75 19.56 13.15 -9.92
N LYS A 76 18.48 12.66 -9.30
CA LYS A 76 18.07 13.15 -7.97
C LYS A 76 19.00 12.58 -6.90
N LYS A 77 19.72 13.44 -6.16
CA LYS A 77 20.46 13.03 -4.95
C LYS A 77 19.46 12.40 -3.99
N MET A 78 19.69 11.13 -3.68
CA MET A 78 18.82 10.29 -2.86
C MET A 78 19.66 9.68 -1.75
N SER A 79 19.15 9.70 -0.52
CA SER A 79 19.83 9.04 0.60
C SER A 79 19.72 7.51 0.48
N ASP A 80 20.63 6.76 1.10
CA ASP A 80 20.57 5.29 1.09
C ASP A 80 19.22 4.75 1.61
N ARG A 81 18.61 5.41 2.61
CA ARG A 81 17.27 5.07 3.11
C ARG A 81 16.19 5.22 2.05
N GLU A 82 16.23 6.35 1.34
CA GLU A 82 15.30 6.63 0.26
C GLU A 82 15.46 5.61 -0.87
N ARG A 83 16.70 5.29 -1.25
CA ARG A 83 16.99 4.32 -2.31
C ARG A 83 16.51 2.92 -1.94
N ILE A 84 16.81 2.45 -0.73
CA ILE A 84 16.35 1.14 -0.26
C ILE A 84 14.83 1.07 -0.22
N CYS A 85 14.18 2.08 0.39
CA CYS A 85 12.73 2.07 0.54
C CYS A 85 12.02 2.19 -0.82
N LEU A 86 12.53 3.01 -1.73
CA LEU A 86 11.97 3.14 -3.08
C LEU A 86 12.15 1.86 -3.90
N GLN A 87 13.25 1.14 -3.74
CA GLN A 87 13.41 -0.17 -4.39
C GLN A 87 12.43 -1.21 -3.82
N LEU A 88 12.18 -1.19 -2.50
CA LEU A 88 11.15 -2.04 -1.90
C LEU A 88 9.74 -1.67 -2.39
N LEU A 89 9.47 -0.39 -2.65
CA LEU A 89 8.23 0.06 -3.31
C LEU A 89 8.12 -0.46 -4.74
N ALA A 90 9.20 -0.39 -5.53
CA ALA A 90 9.21 -0.96 -6.87
C ALA A 90 8.86 -2.47 -6.83
N ASN A 91 9.49 -3.22 -5.93
CA ASN A 91 9.21 -4.65 -5.77
C ASN A 91 7.78 -4.93 -5.29
N TYR A 92 7.23 -4.08 -4.42
CA TYR A 92 5.83 -4.18 -4.01
C TYR A 92 4.85 -3.91 -5.15
N VAL A 93 5.15 -2.94 -6.02
CA VAL A 93 4.38 -2.70 -7.26
C VAL A 93 4.47 -3.89 -8.21
N GLY A 94 5.65 -4.51 -8.35
CA GLY A 94 5.80 -5.74 -9.10
C GLY A 94 4.94 -6.88 -8.56
N PHE A 95 4.81 -6.98 -7.24
CA PHE A 95 3.94 -7.95 -6.59
C PHE A 95 2.45 -7.66 -6.83
N LEU A 96 2.01 -6.41 -6.67
CA LEU A 96 0.64 -6.01 -6.97
C LEU A 96 0.28 -6.25 -8.45
N ALA A 97 1.25 -6.13 -9.35
CA ALA A 97 1.11 -6.45 -10.77
C ALA A 97 1.24 -7.97 -11.09
N GLY A 98 1.39 -8.83 -10.08
CA GLY A 98 1.51 -10.29 -10.26
C GLY A 98 2.82 -10.77 -10.88
N LYS A 99 3.87 -9.94 -10.89
CA LYS A 99 5.16 -10.24 -11.55
C LYS A 99 6.26 -10.72 -10.60
N THR A 100 6.19 -10.37 -9.31
CA THR A 100 7.25 -10.64 -8.33
C THR A 100 6.70 -11.00 -6.95
N ASN A 101 7.59 -11.41 -6.04
CA ASN A 101 7.27 -11.56 -4.62
C ASN A 101 7.23 -10.20 -3.92
N SER A 102 6.41 -10.08 -2.87
CA SER A 102 6.31 -8.84 -2.07
C SER A 102 7.49 -8.61 -1.12
N PHE A 103 8.27 -9.66 -0.85
CA PHE A 103 9.40 -9.63 0.06
C PHE A 103 10.72 -9.77 -0.71
N THR A 104 11.74 -9.02 -0.29
CA THR A 104 13.04 -8.90 -0.96
C THR A 104 14.17 -9.23 0.01
N SER A 105 15.19 -9.97 -0.44
CA SER A 105 16.33 -10.32 0.42
C SER A 105 17.34 -9.18 0.52
N ILE A 106 18.28 -9.24 1.48
CA ILE A 106 19.37 -8.26 1.58
C ILE A 106 20.25 -8.27 0.32
N SER A 107 20.57 -9.45 -0.22
CA SER A 107 21.40 -9.55 -1.43
C SER A 107 20.72 -8.86 -2.60
N ASP A 108 19.43 -9.10 -2.82
CA ASP A 108 18.70 -8.46 -3.91
C ASP A 108 18.63 -6.95 -3.70
N ILE A 109 18.45 -6.47 -2.46
CA ILE A 109 18.48 -5.02 -2.18
C ILE A 109 19.85 -4.43 -2.51
N CYS A 110 20.95 -5.08 -2.11
CA CYS A 110 22.30 -4.64 -2.46
C CYS A 110 22.47 -4.56 -3.99
N ASP A 111 22.10 -5.61 -4.72
CA ASP A 111 22.27 -5.71 -6.17
C ASP A 111 21.42 -4.68 -6.93
N LEU A 112 20.19 -4.45 -6.47
CA LEU A 112 19.26 -3.51 -7.10
C LEU A 112 19.56 -2.04 -6.77
N THR A 113 20.20 -1.78 -5.62
CA THR A 113 20.49 -0.42 -5.16
C THR A 113 21.96 -0.03 -5.29
N ASP A 114 22.85 -0.94 -5.69
CA ASP A 114 24.30 -0.72 -5.76
C ASP A 114 24.90 -0.21 -4.43
N LEU A 115 24.28 -0.61 -3.30
CA LEU A 115 24.71 -0.24 -1.96
C LEU A 115 25.45 -1.41 -1.31
N ASN A 116 26.47 -1.09 -0.53
CA ASN A 116 27.23 -2.12 0.18
C ASN A 116 26.39 -2.77 1.30
N PRO A 117 26.63 -4.06 1.63
CA PRO A 117 25.82 -4.79 2.63
C PRO A 117 25.77 -4.17 4.03
N LYS A 118 26.85 -3.49 4.46
CA LYS A 118 26.88 -2.81 5.76
C LYS A 118 25.93 -1.61 5.79
N SER A 119 25.92 -0.81 4.73
CA SER A 119 24.98 0.31 4.61
C SER A 119 23.54 -0.21 4.55
N VAL A 120 23.27 -1.18 3.68
CA VAL A 120 21.93 -1.78 3.55
C VAL A 120 21.42 -2.29 4.89
N SER A 121 22.22 -3.08 5.62
CA SER A 121 21.84 -3.62 6.93
C SER A 121 21.57 -2.53 7.97
N SER A 122 22.42 -1.49 8.01
CA SER A 122 22.25 -0.37 8.93
C SER A 122 20.99 0.43 8.64
N ARG A 123 20.74 0.74 7.37
CA ARG A 123 19.58 1.53 6.94
C ARG A 123 18.28 0.75 7.08
N LEU A 124 18.27 -0.55 6.78
CA LEU A 124 17.11 -1.42 7.03
C LEU A 124 16.76 -1.47 8.52
N SER A 125 17.76 -1.52 9.40
CA SER A 125 17.54 -1.49 10.84
C SER A 125 16.89 -0.17 11.30
N GLU A 126 17.28 0.97 10.70
CA GLU A 126 16.65 2.27 10.96
C GLU A 126 15.23 2.33 10.41
N LEU A 127 15.02 1.92 9.16
CA LEU A 127 13.71 1.91 8.51
C LEU A 127 12.72 1.00 9.24
N GLN A 128 13.18 -0.12 9.79
CA GLN A 128 12.37 -1.02 10.60
C GLN A 128 11.97 -0.38 11.93
N LYS A 129 12.89 0.32 12.62
CA LYS A 129 12.57 1.07 13.85
C LYS A 129 11.53 2.17 13.64
N LEU A 130 11.48 2.71 12.43
CA LEU A 130 10.49 3.72 12.01
C LEU A 130 9.21 3.10 11.41
N CYS A 131 9.08 1.77 11.42
CA CYS A 131 7.95 1.04 10.84
C CYS A 131 7.74 1.27 9.34
N TYR A 132 8.75 1.74 8.60
CA TYR A 132 8.67 1.94 7.14
C TYR A 132 8.92 0.65 6.35
N VAL A 133 9.58 -0.32 6.98
CA VAL A 133 9.93 -1.60 6.39
C VAL A 133 9.64 -2.72 7.38
N ASP A 134 8.91 -3.73 6.92
CA ASP A 134 8.70 -4.99 7.62
C ASP A 134 9.84 -5.96 7.35
N LYS A 135 10.15 -6.79 8.36
CA LYS A 135 11.11 -7.88 8.28
C LYS A 135 10.39 -9.20 8.58
N LYS A 136 10.58 -10.20 7.73
CA LYS A 136 10.11 -11.57 7.95
C LYS A 136 11.21 -12.59 7.72
N ASN A 137 11.11 -13.72 8.41
CA ASN A 137 11.91 -14.91 8.13
C ASN A 137 11.08 -15.83 7.24
N ILE A 138 11.52 -16.05 6.01
CA ILE A 138 10.86 -16.89 5.00
C ILE A 138 11.92 -17.89 4.53
N ASP A 139 11.66 -19.19 4.69
CA ASP A 139 12.57 -20.26 4.28
C ASP A 139 14.02 -20.09 4.79
N LYS A 140 14.14 -19.72 6.07
CA LYS A 140 15.42 -19.44 6.75
C LYS A 140 16.19 -18.22 6.19
N LYS A 141 15.54 -17.41 5.35
CA LYS A 141 16.08 -16.14 4.82
C LYS A 141 15.37 -14.96 5.43
N ILE A 142 16.14 -13.93 5.76
CA ILE A 142 15.60 -12.65 6.22
C ILE A 142 15.19 -11.85 4.98
N MET A 143 13.92 -11.47 4.91
CA MET A 143 13.33 -10.76 3.80
C MET A 143 12.61 -9.50 4.29
N PHE A 144 12.52 -8.50 3.42
CA PHE A 144 12.01 -7.17 3.74
C PHE A 144 10.92 -6.73 2.77
N LYS A 145 9.96 -5.95 3.26
CA LYS A 145 8.86 -5.40 2.47
C LYS A 145 8.55 -3.97 2.95
N ILE A 146 8.21 -3.07 2.04
CA ILE A 146 7.74 -1.72 2.41
C ILE A 146 6.35 -1.78 3.06
N THR A 147 6.12 -0.98 4.09
CA THR A 147 4.81 -0.84 4.75
C THR A 147 4.02 0.32 4.15
N THR A 148 2.72 0.41 4.43
CA THR A 148 1.89 1.59 4.12
C THR A 148 2.51 2.89 4.67
N GLN A 149 3.11 2.84 5.86
CA GLN A 149 3.81 4.01 6.44
C GLN A 149 5.08 4.37 5.66
N GLY A 150 5.81 3.38 5.16
CA GLY A 150 6.98 3.61 4.30
C GLY A 150 6.59 4.24 2.96
N ILE A 151 5.47 3.83 2.37
CA ILE A 151 4.93 4.46 1.14
C ILE A 151 4.56 5.92 1.41
N ASN A 152 3.81 6.18 2.48
CA ASN A 152 3.45 7.54 2.89
C ASN A 152 4.68 8.40 3.18
N TRP A 153 5.71 7.84 3.83
CA TRP A 153 6.96 8.57 4.05
C TRP A 153 7.61 8.96 2.73
N LEU A 154 7.78 8.01 1.79
CA LEU A 154 8.35 8.28 0.46
C LEU A 154 7.57 9.34 -0.31
N GLU A 155 6.24 9.30 -0.22
CA GLU A 155 5.36 10.29 -0.83
C GLU A 155 5.71 11.69 -0.34
N ASN A 156 5.69 11.91 0.98
CA ASN A 156 5.99 13.22 1.58
C ASN A 156 7.42 13.68 1.28
N ILE A 157 8.43 12.81 1.33
CA ILE A 157 9.83 13.26 1.19
C ILE A 157 10.33 13.36 -0.25
N LEU A 158 9.72 12.67 -1.22
CA LEU A 158 10.17 12.67 -2.61
C LEU A 158 9.29 13.51 -3.53
N ILE A 159 8.00 13.64 -3.22
CA ILE A 159 7.06 14.43 -4.00
C ILE A 159 7.07 15.90 -3.54
N ASP A 160 7.18 16.18 -2.23
CA ASP A 160 7.27 17.55 -1.71
C ASP A 160 8.63 18.22 -1.94
N ARG A 161 9.62 17.50 -2.48
CA ARG A 161 10.87 18.09 -3.01
C ARG A 161 10.68 18.77 -4.38
N ARG A 162 9.46 19.22 -4.70
CA ARG A 162 9.11 19.95 -5.92
C ARG A 162 9.03 21.44 -5.64
#